data_AF-A0A2K1IX80-F1
#
_entry.id   AF-A0A2K1IX80-F1
#
_cell.length_a   1.000
_cell.length_b   1.000
_cell.length_c   1.000
_cell.angle_alpha   90.00
_cell.angle_beta   90.00
_cell.angle_gamma   90.00
#
_symmetry.space_group_name_H-M   'P 1'
#
loop_
_entity.id
_entity.type
_entity.pdbx_description
1 polymer ?
#
loop_
_entity_poly.entity_id
_entity_poly.type
_entity_poly.pdbx_seq_one_letter_code
_entity_poly.pdbx_strand_id
1 'polypeptide(L)'
;MATTTMAMTCSASSLNAHSSCSSSSQAGCSSTTQDLAWFPQRLGNGSQTSSKRTVLVRAGKGPPKQGRGYNSKKAAAEGIKKIMRERESDSSSDGWVQVLTEAELPDGKNKAIIYNNAGYVLVKRDNELYAIQANCTSCKFPVIEGTVSVAEAASDGPSQGETQIECPLCHTKFSLEDGRVVEYCPKDGPLAWAIGTLKQKEAPVPAKVYSARISKSGRVYVKFAAGSPAIP
;
A
#
# COMPACT_ATOMS: atom_id res chain seq x y z
N MET A 1 -24.17 53.75 -22.02
CA MET A 1 -23.24 53.35 -23.10
C MET A 1 -21.91 54.05 -22.84
N ALA A 2 -20.94 53.33 -22.28
CA ALA A 2 -19.57 53.81 -22.12
C ALA A 2 -18.66 52.61 -22.40
N THR A 3 -17.97 52.68 -23.52
CA THR A 3 -17.08 51.66 -24.07
C THR A 3 -15.71 51.90 -23.48
N THR A 4 -15.21 51.02 -22.62
CA THR A 4 -13.84 51.10 -22.10
C THR A 4 -13.03 49.95 -22.67
N THR A 5 -12.26 50.29 -23.69
CA THR A 5 -11.20 49.48 -24.29
C THR A 5 -9.94 49.65 -23.42
N MET A 6 -9.36 48.57 -22.89
CA MET A 6 -8.00 48.61 -22.37
C MET A 6 -7.18 47.39 -22.82
N ALA A 7 -5.92 47.69 -23.09
CA ALA A 7 -5.03 47.05 -24.04
C ALA A 7 -4.29 45.83 -23.48
N MET A 8 -3.99 44.90 -24.39
CA MET A 8 -3.03 43.81 -24.21
C MET A 8 -1.60 44.35 -24.12
N THR A 9 -0.85 43.95 -23.09
CA THR A 9 0.61 44.03 -23.05
C THR A 9 1.18 42.63 -22.99
N CYS A 10 1.84 42.21 -24.07
CA CYS A 10 2.60 40.98 -24.17
C CYS A 10 4.00 41.21 -23.57
N SER A 11 4.38 40.46 -22.55
CA SER A 11 5.77 40.40 -22.08
C SER A 11 6.42 39.11 -22.57
N ALA A 12 7.39 39.28 -23.46
CA ALA A 12 8.29 38.24 -23.95
C ALA A 12 9.57 38.21 -23.10
N SER A 13 9.98 37.03 -22.64
CA SER A 13 11.28 36.70 -22.04
C SER A 13 11.31 35.17 -21.91
N SER A 14 12.34 34.38 -22.21
CA SER A 14 13.61 34.52 -22.89
C SER A 14 14.02 33.09 -23.25
N LEU A 15 14.54 32.88 -24.45
CA LEU A 15 15.08 31.60 -24.92
C LEU A 15 16.38 31.28 -24.17
N ASN A 16 16.43 30.15 -23.45
CA ASN A 16 17.70 29.54 -23.04
C ASN A 16 17.97 28.34 -23.93
N ALA A 17 18.88 28.55 -24.89
CA ALA A 17 19.51 27.52 -25.67
C ALA A 17 20.63 26.87 -24.84
N HIS A 18 20.60 25.55 -24.66
CA HIS A 18 21.77 24.78 -24.25
C HIS A 18 22.13 23.81 -25.36
N SER A 19 23.30 24.09 -25.93
CA SER A 19 23.97 23.37 -27.00
C SER A 19 24.50 22.01 -26.53
N SER A 20 24.47 21.10 -27.49
CA SER A 20 25.10 19.78 -27.62
C SER A 20 26.59 19.68 -27.30
N CYS A 21 27.02 18.52 -26.79
CA CYS A 21 28.29 17.76 -27.01
C CYS A 21 28.50 16.84 -25.78
N SER A 22 29.13 15.66 -25.75
CA SER A 22 29.68 14.71 -26.71
C SER A 22 29.91 13.41 -25.93
N SER A 23 29.82 12.28 -26.63
CA SER A 23 30.32 10.96 -26.23
C SER A 23 31.80 10.95 -25.84
N SER A 24 32.17 10.21 -24.78
CA SER A 24 33.48 9.54 -24.70
C SER A 24 33.50 8.42 -23.67
N SER A 25 33.73 7.22 -24.19
CA SER A 25 34.17 6.01 -23.51
C SER A 25 35.45 6.24 -22.68
N GLN A 26 35.51 5.66 -21.48
CA GLN A 26 36.79 5.25 -20.89
C GLN A 26 36.65 3.86 -20.27
N ALA A 27 37.32 2.92 -20.92
CA ALA A 27 37.79 1.68 -20.33
C ALA A 27 39.05 1.97 -19.50
N GLY A 28 39.20 1.25 -18.39
CA GLY A 28 40.37 1.30 -17.50
C GLY A 28 40.08 0.44 -16.26
N CYS A 29 40.26 -0.87 -16.33
CA CYS A 29 41.50 -1.62 -16.04
C CYS A 29 41.85 -1.68 -14.54
N SER A 30 42.14 -2.92 -14.12
CA SER A 30 43.11 -3.31 -13.06
C SER A 30 42.54 -3.75 -11.71
N SER A 31 42.25 -5.05 -11.64
CA SER A 31 42.85 -6.01 -10.71
C SER A 31 43.30 -5.50 -9.33
N THR A 32 42.65 -5.99 -8.28
CA THR A 32 43.35 -6.40 -7.06
C THR A 32 42.78 -7.72 -6.58
N THR A 33 43.60 -8.74 -6.79
CA THR A 33 43.51 -10.11 -6.30
C THR A 33 43.89 -10.16 -4.82
N GLN A 34 43.52 -11.26 -4.15
CA GLN A 34 43.95 -11.73 -2.81
C GLN A 34 43.09 -11.14 -1.67
N ASP A 35 42.51 -11.91 -0.75
CA ASP A 35 42.87 -13.21 -0.16
C ASP A 35 41.58 -13.85 0.37
N LEU A 36 41.23 -15.11 0.05
CA LEU A 36 41.63 -16.30 0.81
C LEU A 36 41.92 -16.02 2.29
N ALA A 37 40.95 -16.29 3.16
CA ALA A 37 40.95 -17.56 3.88
C ALA A 37 39.98 -17.55 5.08
N TRP A 38 39.56 -18.78 5.42
CA TRP A 38 39.48 -19.28 6.78
C TRP A 38 38.40 -18.73 7.73
N PHE A 39 37.33 -19.51 7.93
CA PHE A 39 37.04 -20.29 9.17
C PHE A 39 35.55 -20.72 9.19
N PRO A 40 35.18 -21.75 9.97
CA PRO A 40 34.29 -22.80 9.57
C PRO A 40 32.98 -22.77 10.39
N GLN A 41 32.13 -23.75 10.09
CA GLN A 41 30.97 -24.21 10.84
C GLN A 41 30.97 -23.89 12.35
N ARG A 42 29.83 -23.38 12.85
CA ARG A 42 29.44 -23.57 14.24
C ARG A 42 28.05 -24.19 14.35
N LEU A 43 28.07 -25.51 14.45
CA LEU A 43 27.03 -26.31 15.10
C LEU A 43 26.81 -25.82 16.52
N GLY A 44 25.57 -25.91 16.98
CA GLY A 44 25.25 -26.10 18.40
C GLY A 44 24.91 -24.84 19.18
N ASN A 45 23.62 -24.69 19.49
CA ASN A 45 23.22 -24.06 20.74
C ASN A 45 22.51 -25.13 21.57
N GLY A 46 23.32 -25.91 22.29
CA GLY A 46 22.86 -26.76 23.37
C GLY A 46 22.62 -25.89 24.60
N SER A 47 21.39 -25.90 25.11
CA SER A 47 21.10 -25.45 26.48
C SER A 47 21.23 -26.65 27.44
N GLN A 48 22.45 -26.90 27.90
CA GLN A 48 22.68 -27.46 29.23
C GLN A 48 22.97 -26.24 30.11
N THR A 49 22.28 -25.96 31.21
CA THR A 49 22.28 -26.71 32.46
C THR A 49 21.36 -25.94 33.42
N SER A 50 20.57 -26.62 34.25
CA SER A 50 20.25 -26.09 35.58
C SER A 50 19.81 -27.21 36.52
N SER A 51 20.74 -27.54 37.41
CA SER A 51 20.55 -27.96 38.79
C SER A 51 19.55 -29.10 39.08
N LYS A 52 20.11 -30.32 39.15
CA LYS A 52 19.61 -31.37 40.05
C LYS A 52 19.81 -30.90 41.50
N ARG A 53 18.76 -30.35 42.11
CA ARG A 53 18.68 -30.22 43.57
C ARG A 53 18.03 -31.47 44.14
N THR A 54 18.84 -32.32 44.75
CA THR A 54 18.39 -33.42 45.59
C THR A 54 17.57 -32.84 46.74
N VAL A 55 16.25 -32.99 46.70
CA VAL A 55 15.36 -32.70 47.83
C VAL A 55 15.24 -33.98 48.65
N LEU A 56 15.81 -33.93 49.85
CA LEU A 56 15.64 -34.93 50.91
C LEU A 56 14.15 -35.12 51.20
N VAL A 57 13.69 -36.35 50.99
CA VAL A 57 12.35 -36.84 51.32
C VAL A 57 12.21 -36.84 52.84
N ARG A 58 11.48 -35.85 53.38
CA ARG A 58 10.97 -35.91 54.74
C ARG A 58 9.67 -36.72 54.71
N ALA A 59 9.74 -37.94 55.23
CA ALA A 59 8.60 -38.81 55.45
C ALA A 59 7.56 -38.10 56.32
N GLY A 60 6.41 -37.76 55.74
CA GLY A 60 5.32 -37.08 56.41
C GLY A 60 4.02 -37.26 55.66
N LYS A 61 3.25 -38.27 56.08
CA LYS A 61 1.78 -38.39 56.01
C LYS A 61 1.10 -37.93 54.71
N GLY A 62 0.75 -38.95 53.90
CA GLY A 62 -0.53 -39.00 53.19
C GLY A 62 -0.58 -38.34 51.81
N PRO A 63 -0.71 -39.11 50.71
CA PRO A 63 -1.05 -38.51 49.43
C PRO A 63 -2.46 -37.91 49.50
N PRO A 64 -2.69 -36.65 49.05
CA PRO A 64 -4.04 -36.17 48.84
C PRO A 64 -4.70 -37.06 47.78
N LYS A 65 -5.89 -37.57 48.11
CA LYS A 65 -6.71 -38.41 47.22
C LYS A 65 -6.80 -37.76 45.84
N GLN A 66 -6.24 -38.45 44.85
CA GLN A 66 -6.41 -38.16 43.42
C GLN A 66 -7.89 -38.31 43.06
N GLY A 67 -8.65 -37.23 43.18
CA GLY A 67 -10.06 -37.18 42.83
C GLY A 67 -10.38 -35.83 42.23
N ARG A 68 -9.96 -35.60 40.97
CA ARG A 68 -10.42 -34.55 40.02
C ARG A 68 -9.46 -34.46 38.82
N GLY A 69 -9.13 -35.60 38.20
CA GLY A 69 -8.13 -35.65 37.11
C GLY A 69 -8.68 -35.49 35.69
N TYR A 70 -10.01 -35.50 35.48
CA TYR A 70 -10.55 -35.73 34.14
C TYR A 70 -11.17 -34.51 33.44
N ASN A 71 -11.30 -33.35 34.10
CA ASN A 71 -11.89 -32.15 33.48
C ASN A 71 -10.95 -30.97 33.26
N SER A 72 -9.70 -31.01 33.75
CA SER A 72 -8.76 -29.88 33.57
C SER A 72 -8.26 -29.73 32.12
N LYS A 73 -8.11 -30.83 31.38
CA LYS A 73 -7.75 -30.77 29.95
C LYS A 73 -8.88 -30.24 29.07
N LYS A 74 -10.15 -30.54 29.40
CA LYS A 74 -11.31 -29.97 28.68
C LYS A 74 -11.49 -28.48 28.99
N ALA A 75 -11.36 -28.07 30.25
CA ALA A 75 -11.49 -26.66 30.64
C ALA A 75 -10.39 -25.77 30.02
N ALA A 76 -9.14 -26.25 29.93
CA ALA A 76 -8.06 -25.52 29.27
C ALA A 76 -8.27 -25.39 27.75
N ALA A 77 -8.78 -26.43 27.10
CA ALA A 77 -9.09 -26.41 25.66
C ALA A 77 -10.26 -25.46 25.33
N GLU A 78 -11.27 -25.37 26.19
CA GLU A 78 -12.39 -24.43 26.01
C GLU A 78 -11.99 -22.97 26.23
N GLY A 79 -11.10 -22.68 27.20
CA GLY A 79 -10.56 -21.34 27.41
C GLY A 79 -9.79 -20.82 26.19
N ILE A 80 -8.96 -21.67 25.57
CA ILE A 80 -8.20 -21.30 24.36
C ILE A 80 -9.13 -21.08 23.16
N LYS A 81 -10.17 -21.91 22.99
CA LYS A 81 -11.16 -21.72 21.93
C LYS A 81 -11.94 -20.41 22.08
N LYS A 82 -12.26 -20.00 23.31
CA LYS A 82 -12.95 -18.74 23.58
C LYS A 82 -12.08 -17.53 23.23
N ILE A 83 -10.80 -17.56 23.61
CA ILE A 83 -9.83 -16.50 23.27
C ILE A 83 -9.61 -16.41 21.75
N MET A 84 -9.59 -17.54 21.04
CA MET A 84 -9.51 -17.53 19.56
C MET A 84 -10.76 -16.94 18.92
N ARG A 85 -11.95 -17.26 19.45
CA ARG A 85 -13.23 -16.77 18.89
C ARG A 85 -13.43 -15.28 19.13
N GLU A 86 -13.05 -14.75 20.29
CA GLU A 86 -13.12 -13.31 20.60
C GLU A 86 -12.17 -12.49 19.71
N ARG A 87 -10.99 -13.03 19.40
CA ARG A 87 -10.01 -12.36 18.53
C ARG A 87 -10.42 -12.35 17.05
N GLU A 88 -11.33 -13.24 16.66
CA GLU A 88 -11.87 -13.35 15.31
C GLU A 88 -13.19 -12.56 15.15
N SER A 89 -13.90 -12.27 16.25
CA SER A 89 -15.10 -11.42 16.21
C SER A 89 -14.81 -9.93 16.02
N ASP A 90 -13.64 -9.43 16.43
CA ASP A 90 -13.26 -8.02 16.23
C ASP A 90 -13.01 -7.63 14.76
N SER A 91 -12.88 -8.61 13.85
CA SER A 91 -12.71 -8.36 12.41
C SER A 91 -13.99 -8.44 11.59
N SER A 92 -15.11 -8.92 12.17
CA SER A 92 -16.31 -9.25 11.39
C SER A 92 -17.50 -8.31 11.60
N SER A 93 -17.57 -7.56 12.71
CA SER A 93 -18.73 -6.69 13.01
C SER A 93 -18.72 -5.31 12.33
N ASP A 94 -17.56 -4.82 11.90
CA ASP A 94 -17.38 -3.40 11.52
C ASP A 94 -17.34 -3.13 10.01
N GLY A 95 -17.69 -4.12 9.19
CA GLY A 95 -17.67 -4.01 7.71
C GLY A 95 -16.27 -3.98 7.10
N TRP A 96 -15.26 -4.41 7.86
CA TRP A 96 -13.90 -4.59 7.36
C TRP A 96 -13.76 -5.97 6.73
N VAL A 97 -13.21 -6.02 5.53
CA VAL A 97 -12.96 -7.26 4.81
C VAL A 97 -11.45 -7.48 4.74
N GLN A 98 -11.00 -8.64 5.19
CA GLN A 98 -9.61 -9.04 5.02
C GLN A 98 -9.36 -9.38 3.55
N VAL A 99 -8.39 -8.71 2.93
CA VAL A 99 -8.12 -8.85 1.49
C VAL A 99 -6.77 -9.52 1.22
N LEU A 100 -5.71 -9.14 1.94
CA LEU A 100 -4.36 -9.70 1.76
C LEU A 100 -3.58 -9.75 3.09
N THR A 101 -2.40 -10.36 3.01
CA THR A 101 -1.33 -10.20 3.99
C THR A 101 -0.34 -9.12 3.54
N GLU A 102 0.34 -8.48 4.49
CA GLU A 102 1.32 -7.42 4.22
C GLU A 102 2.50 -7.91 3.37
N ALA A 103 2.85 -9.19 3.47
CA ALA A 103 3.92 -9.79 2.67
C ALA A 103 3.63 -9.77 1.15
N GLU A 104 2.36 -9.68 0.76
CA GLU A 104 1.94 -9.66 -0.64
C GLU A 104 1.88 -8.25 -1.25
N LEU A 105 1.99 -7.21 -0.40
CA LEU A 105 1.93 -5.80 -0.79
C LEU A 105 3.17 -5.06 -0.27
N PRO A 106 4.31 -5.18 -0.98
CA PRO A 106 5.50 -4.42 -0.63
C PRO A 106 5.30 -2.92 -0.90
N ASP A 107 6.04 -2.09 -0.15
CA ASP A 107 5.98 -0.64 -0.30
C ASP A 107 6.32 -0.21 -1.74
N GLY A 108 5.54 0.74 -2.28
CA GLY A 108 5.71 1.27 -3.63
C GLY A 108 5.20 0.38 -4.76
N LYS A 109 4.58 -0.78 -4.46
CA LYS A 109 3.89 -1.59 -5.47
C LYS A 109 2.38 -1.53 -5.33
N ASN A 110 1.71 -1.59 -6.47
CA ASN A 110 0.26 -1.67 -6.55
C ASN A 110 -0.16 -3.13 -6.63
N LYS A 111 -1.27 -3.48 -5.97
CA LYS A 111 -1.89 -4.80 -6.08
C LYS A 111 -3.37 -4.67 -6.38
N ALA A 112 -3.82 -5.35 -7.43
CA ALA A 112 -5.23 -5.46 -7.73
C ALA A 112 -5.90 -6.54 -6.88
N ILE A 113 -7.12 -6.26 -6.44
CA ILE A 113 -8.00 -7.20 -5.75
C ILE A 113 -9.38 -7.16 -6.39
N ILE A 114 -10.11 -8.27 -6.31
CA ILE A 114 -11.48 -8.36 -6.78
C ILE A 114 -12.36 -8.68 -5.57
N TYR A 115 -13.39 -7.86 -5.34
CA TYR A 115 -14.36 -8.06 -4.28
C TYR A 115 -15.77 -7.70 -4.79
N ASN A 116 -16.74 -8.60 -4.61
CA ASN A 116 -18.11 -8.44 -5.13
C ASN A 116 -18.17 -8.05 -6.63
N ASN A 117 -17.39 -8.73 -7.48
CA ASN A 117 -17.26 -8.46 -8.92
C ASN A 117 -16.75 -7.05 -9.30
N ALA A 118 -16.24 -6.29 -8.34
CA ALA A 118 -15.59 -5.02 -8.58
C ALA A 118 -14.08 -5.13 -8.33
N GLY A 119 -13.29 -4.49 -9.20
CA GLY A 119 -11.84 -4.38 -9.03
C GLY A 119 -11.47 -3.19 -8.15
N TYR A 120 -10.49 -3.40 -7.26
CA TYR A 120 -9.87 -2.36 -6.45
C TYR A 120 -8.36 -2.47 -6.54
N VAL A 121 -7.66 -1.36 -6.34
CA VAL A 121 -6.20 -1.30 -6.30
C VAL A 121 -5.79 -0.85 -4.91
N LEU A 122 -4.91 -1.64 -4.30
CA LEU A 122 -4.23 -1.31 -3.05
C LEU A 122 -2.88 -0.71 -3.38
N VAL A 123 -2.58 0.41 -2.74
CA VAL A 123 -1.30 1.12 -2.86
C VAL A 123 -0.75 1.31 -1.46
N LYS A 124 0.48 0.83 -1.23
CA LYS A 124 1.20 1.05 0.03
C LYS A 124 2.34 2.03 -0.20
N ARG A 125 2.36 3.14 0.52
CA ARG A 125 3.40 4.17 0.43
C ARG A 125 3.65 4.74 1.82
N ASP A 126 4.92 4.88 2.21
CA ASP A 126 5.33 5.50 3.48
C ASP A 126 4.60 4.93 4.72
N ASN A 127 4.38 3.60 4.74
CA ASN A 127 3.58 2.86 5.74
C ASN A 127 2.07 3.17 5.78
N GLU A 128 1.59 4.02 4.89
CA GLU A 128 0.16 4.26 4.70
C GLU A 128 -0.39 3.36 3.60
N LEU A 129 -1.65 2.96 3.78
CA LEU A 129 -2.33 2.07 2.87
C LEU A 129 -3.56 2.74 2.31
N TYR A 130 -3.60 2.83 0.99
CA TYR A 130 -4.67 3.42 0.23
C TYR A 130 -5.38 2.35 -0.58
N ALA A 131 -6.70 2.48 -0.70
CA ALA A 131 -7.51 1.62 -1.56
C ALA A 131 -8.37 2.48 -2.48
N ILE A 132 -8.24 2.29 -3.79
CA ILE A 132 -8.98 3.03 -4.81
C ILE A 132 -9.67 2.05 -5.75
N GLN A 133 -10.75 2.48 -6.41
CA GLN A 133 -11.38 1.71 -7.47
C GLN A 133 -10.38 1.41 -8.60
N ALA A 134 -10.37 0.16 -9.10
CA ALA A 134 -9.39 -0.24 -10.12
C ALA A 134 -9.61 0.39 -11.49
N ASN A 135 -10.81 0.89 -11.78
CA ASN A 135 -11.15 1.44 -13.09
C ASN A 135 -11.11 2.97 -13.05
N CYS A 136 -10.40 3.57 -14.01
CA CYS A 136 -10.36 5.01 -14.18
C CYS A 136 -11.77 5.57 -14.43
N THR A 137 -12.17 6.60 -13.69
CA THR A 137 -13.49 7.24 -13.88
C THR A 137 -13.62 7.87 -15.26
N SER A 138 -12.52 8.46 -15.76
CA SER A 138 -12.39 9.07 -17.09
C SER A 138 -12.49 8.02 -18.18
N CYS A 139 -11.50 7.14 -18.37
CA CYS A 139 -11.41 6.27 -19.55
C CYS A 139 -11.84 4.81 -19.32
N LYS A 140 -12.27 4.43 -18.11
CA LYS A 140 -12.61 3.04 -17.70
C LYS A 140 -11.47 2.03 -17.79
N PHE A 141 -10.25 2.48 -18.09
CA PHE A 141 -9.07 1.63 -18.14
C PHE A 141 -8.59 1.24 -16.73
N PRO A 142 -8.04 0.02 -16.52
CA PRO A 142 -7.50 -0.39 -15.23
C PRO A 142 -6.29 0.45 -14.81
N VAL A 143 -6.32 0.97 -13.58
CA VAL A 143 -5.27 1.79 -12.96
C VAL A 143 -4.28 0.92 -12.15
N ILE A 144 -4.30 -0.39 -12.37
CA ILE A 144 -3.45 -1.37 -11.65
C ILE A 144 -1.97 -1.06 -11.86
N GLU A 145 -1.60 -0.72 -13.10
CA GLU A 145 -0.24 -0.36 -13.51
C GLU A 145 0.00 1.16 -13.47
N GLY A 146 -0.84 1.90 -12.76
CA GLY A 146 -0.70 3.34 -12.63
C GLY A 146 0.56 3.73 -11.85
N THR A 147 1.26 4.76 -12.33
CA THR A 147 2.42 5.32 -11.64
C THR A 147 1.95 6.10 -10.41
N VAL A 148 2.56 5.84 -9.25
CA VAL A 148 2.25 6.54 -8.01
C VAL A 148 3.31 7.61 -7.74
N SER A 149 2.94 8.87 -7.78
CA SER A 149 3.82 10.01 -7.49
C SER A 149 3.37 10.71 -6.20
N VAL A 150 4.31 11.37 -5.51
CA VAL A 150 3.94 12.39 -4.52
C VAL A 150 3.90 13.69 -5.29
N ALA A 151 2.83 14.45 -5.17
CA ALA A 151 2.85 15.81 -5.70
C ALA A 151 3.83 16.64 -4.88
N GLU A 152 4.96 16.96 -5.49
CA GLU A 152 5.84 18.01 -5.01
C GLU A 152 5.06 19.33 -5.09
N ALA A 153 5.20 20.16 -4.05
CA ALA A 153 4.48 21.40 -3.87
C ALA A 153 4.56 22.31 -5.11
N ALA A 154 3.61 22.17 -6.04
CA ALA A 154 3.43 23.12 -7.11
C ALA A 154 2.86 24.38 -6.48
N SER A 155 3.53 25.51 -6.71
CA SER A 155 3.26 26.80 -6.06
C SER A 155 1.83 27.34 -6.28
N ASP A 156 1.02 26.70 -7.13
CA ASP A 156 -0.36 27.07 -7.47
C ASP A 156 -1.35 25.87 -7.43
N GLY A 157 -1.00 24.74 -6.80
CA GLY A 157 -1.78 23.48 -6.80
C GLY A 157 -1.91 22.79 -5.42
N PRO A 158 -2.73 21.71 -5.31
CA PRO A 158 -3.22 21.16 -4.05
C PRO A 158 -2.10 20.72 -3.09
N SER A 159 -2.48 20.67 -1.81
CA SER A 159 -1.68 20.61 -0.59
C SER A 159 -0.39 19.80 -0.73
N GLN A 160 0.72 20.36 -0.22
CA GLN A 160 2.04 19.74 -0.28
C GLN A 160 2.01 18.30 0.25
N GLY A 161 2.50 17.34 -0.54
CA GLY A 161 2.71 15.96 -0.09
C GLY A 161 1.57 14.97 -0.38
N GLU A 162 0.50 15.38 -1.08
CA GLU A 162 -0.58 14.45 -1.44
C GLU A 162 -0.08 13.34 -2.36
N THR A 163 -0.34 12.08 -1.99
CA THR A 163 -0.01 10.92 -2.83
C THR A 163 -1.04 10.77 -3.94
N GLN A 164 -0.57 10.64 -5.17
CA GLN A 164 -1.41 10.59 -6.36
C GLN A 164 -1.10 9.37 -7.21
N ILE A 165 -2.11 8.86 -7.91
CA ILE A 165 -1.98 7.79 -8.89
C ILE A 165 -2.38 8.27 -10.28
N GLU A 166 -1.55 7.94 -11.27
CA GLU A 166 -1.75 8.32 -12.66
C GLU A 166 -2.29 7.15 -13.48
N CYS A 167 -3.32 7.39 -14.30
CA CYS A 167 -3.83 6.38 -15.21
C CYS A 167 -2.87 6.18 -16.40
N PRO A 168 -2.44 4.94 -16.73
CA PRO A 168 -1.45 4.70 -17.78
C PRO A 168 -1.96 5.00 -19.22
N LEU A 169 -3.28 5.11 -19.42
CA LEU A 169 -3.85 5.34 -20.75
C LEU A 169 -4.17 6.82 -21.02
N CYS A 170 -4.77 7.50 -20.06
CA CYS A 170 -5.24 8.88 -20.23
C CYS A 170 -4.48 9.89 -19.37
N HIS A 171 -3.48 9.45 -18.61
CA HIS A 171 -2.63 10.28 -17.74
C HIS A 171 -3.40 11.12 -16.72
N THR A 172 -4.67 10.81 -16.45
CA THR A 172 -5.44 11.48 -15.40
C THR A 172 -4.85 11.12 -14.04
N LYS A 173 -4.57 12.13 -13.22
CA LYS A 173 -4.03 11.99 -11.87
C LYS A 173 -5.13 12.10 -10.83
N PHE A 174 -5.20 11.11 -9.95
CA PHE A 174 -6.16 11.04 -8.86
C PHE A 174 -5.44 11.12 -7.51
N SER A 175 -5.94 11.94 -6.59
CA SER A 175 -5.48 11.93 -5.20
C SER A 175 -5.94 10.64 -4.52
N LEU A 176 -5.02 9.94 -3.85
CA LEU A 176 -5.31 8.70 -3.13
C LEU A 176 -6.01 8.93 -1.78
N GLU A 177 -5.97 10.16 -1.26
CA GLU A 177 -6.61 10.52 0.01
C GLU A 177 -8.12 10.71 -0.16
N ASP A 178 -8.50 11.61 -1.08
CA ASP A 178 -9.90 12.01 -1.28
C ASP A 178 -10.51 11.44 -2.57
N GLY A 179 -9.70 10.92 -3.49
CA GLY A 179 -10.16 10.48 -4.82
C GLY A 179 -10.41 11.62 -5.81
N ARG A 180 -10.09 12.87 -5.44
CA ARG A 180 -10.27 14.03 -6.32
C ARG A 180 -9.36 13.91 -7.54
N VAL A 181 -9.85 14.41 -8.67
CA VAL A 181 -9.02 14.55 -9.87
C VAL A 181 -8.13 15.76 -9.67
N VAL A 182 -6.82 15.52 -9.63
CA VAL A 182 -5.82 16.58 -9.50
C VAL A 182 -5.53 17.17 -10.88
N GLU A 183 -5.34 16.30 -11.86
CA GLU A 183 -5.07 16.69 -13.24
C GLU A 183 -5.91 15.81 -14.18
N TYR A 184 -6.74 16.45 -15.00
CA TYR A 184 -7.67 15.77 -15.88
C TYR A 184 -7.14 15.67 -17.31
N CYS A 185 -6.87 14.44 -17.76
CA CYS A 185 -6.42 14.12 -19.12
C CYS A 185 -5.41 15.12 -19.70
N PRO A 186 -4.19 15.21 -19.14
CA PRO A 186 -3.16 16.06 -19.72
C PRO A 186 -2.89 15.61 -21.16
N LYS A 187 -2.70 16.58 -22.06
CA LYS A 187 -2.53 16.32 -23.49
C LYS A 187 -1.09 15.93 -23.83
N ASP A 188 -0.49 15.10 -22.98
CA ASP A 188 0.89 14.66 -23.09
C ASP A 188 0.94 13.48 -24.05
N GLY A 189 1.07 13.82 -25.34
CA GLY A 189 1.21 12.87 -26.44
C GLY A 189 -0.03 12.72 -27.32
N PRO A 190 0.12 12.10 -28.52
CA PRO A 190 -0.93 12.08 -29.54
C PRO A 190 -2.20 11.32 -29.12
N LEU A 191 -2.04 10.23 -28.36
CA LEU A 191 -3.18 9.40 -27.92
C LEU A 191 -4.00 10.11 -26.82
N ALA A 192 -3.30 10.70 -25.84
CA ALA A 192 -3.91 11.47 -24.77
C ALA A 192 -4.62 12.73 -25.31
N TRP A 193 -4.07 13.37 -26.34
CA TRP A 193 -4.68 14.51 -27.02
C TRP A 193 -6.04 14.16 -27.66
N ALA A 194 -6.14 13.01 -28.32
CA ALA A 194 -7.39 12.56 -28.95
C ALA A 194 -8.47 12.27 -27.91
N ILE A 195 -8.13 11.55 -26.85
CA ILE A 195 -9.06 11.23 -25.75
C ILE A 195 -9.46 12.50 -24.99
N GLY A 196 -8.50 13.38 -24.71
CA GLY A 196 -8.72 14.64 -24.02
C GLY A 196 -9.69 15.55 -24.79
N THR A 197 -9.52 15.69 -26.11
CA THR A 197 -10.41 16.52 -26.95
C THR A 197 -11.84 15.96 -27.00
N LEU A 198 -11.99 14.63 -26.98
CA LEU A 198 -13.32 13.99 -26.92
C LEU A 198 -13.99 14.22 -25.55
N LYS A 199 -13.20 14.30 -24.47
CA LYS A 199 -13.69 14.39 -23.08
C LYS A 199 -13.68 15.79 -22.47
N GLN A 200 -13.30 16.81 -23.24
CA GLN A 200 -13.37 18.21 -22.78
C GLN A 200 -14.78 18.68 -22.36
N LYS A 201 -15.83 17.99 -22.81
CA LYS A 201 -17.22 18.31 -22.45
C LYS A 201 -17.71 17.56 -21.20
N GLU A 202 -16.95 16.58 -20.73
CA GLU A 202 -17.31 15.76 -19.57
C GLU A 202 -16.67 16.34 -18.31
N ALA A 203 -17.47 16.51 -17.25
CA ALA A 203 -16.94 17.01 -15.99
C ALA A 203 -16.02 15.97 -15.34
N PRO A 204 -14.91 16.38 -14.71
CA PRO A 204 -14.03 15.46 -13.99
C PRO A 204 -14.81 14.78 -12.84
N VAL A 205 -14.90 13.45 -12.89
CA VAL A 205 -15.58 12.65 -11.87
C VAL A 205 -14.54 12.12 -10.89
N PRO A 206 -14.66 12.41 -9.58
CA PRO A 206 -13.73 11.90 -8.57
C PRO A 206 -13.81 10.37 -8.49
N ALA A 207 -12.66 9.74 -8.27
CA ALA A 207 -12.56 8.32 -8.03
C ALA A 207 -13.04 7.97 -6.62
N LYS A 208 -13.58 6.77 -6.45
CA LYS A 208 -13.97 6.27 -5.12
C LYS A 208 -12.72 5.74 -4.40
N VAL A 209 -12.42 6.35 -3.26
CA VAL A 209 -11.40 5.89 -2.31
C VAL A 209 -12.09 5.17 -1.15
N TYR A 210 -11.43 4.15 -0.62
CA TYR A 210 -11.90 3.32 0.47
C TYR A 210 -10.88 3.34 1.60
N SER A 211 -11.37 3.33 2.84
CA SER A 211 -10.50 3.24 4.01
C SER A 211 -9.84 1.86 4.06
N ALA A 212 -8.51 1.85 4.16
CA ALA A 212 -7.72 0.64 4.30
C ALA A 212 -6.84 0.74 5.54
N ARG A 213 -6.54 -0.40 6.16
CA ARG A 213 -5.67 -0.46 7.35
C ARG A 213 -4.87 -1.75 7.40
N ILE A 214 -3.69 -1.67 8.01
CA ILE A 214 -2.85 -2.82 8.31
C ILE A 214 -2.96 -3.13 9.81
N SER A 215 -3.34 -4.36 10.15
CA SER A 215 -3.34 -4.83 11.54
C SER A 215 -1.92 -5.10 12.04
N LYS A 216 -1.72 -5.07 13.36
CA LYS A 216 -0.46 -5.46 14.02
C LYS A 216 0.04 -6.86 13.63
N SER A 217 -0.84 -7.72 13.13
CA SER A 217 -0.51 -9.05 12.64
C SER A 217 -0.10 -9.09 11.16
N GLY A 218 0.09 -7.94 10.50
CA GLY A 218 0.39 -7.86 9.07
C GLY A 218 -0.77 -8.28 8.17
N ARG A 219 -2.02 -8.12 8.63
CA ARG A 219 -3.22 -8.41 7.81
C ARG A 219 -3.81 -7.11 7.29
N VAL A 220 -4.12 -7.10 6.00
CA VAL A 220 -4.67 -5.93 5.31
C VAL A 220 -6.19 -6.03 5.27
N TYR A 221 -6.86 -4.98 5.77
CA TYR A 221 -8.30 -4.86 5.78
C TYR A 221 -8.75 -3.63 5.01
N VAL A 222 -9.84 -3.77 4.26
CA VAL A 222 -10.49 -2.66 3.54
C VAL A 222 -11.93 -2.56 3.97
N LYS A 223 -12.42 -1.34 4.17
CA LYS A 223 -13.83 -1.08 4.46
C LYS A 223 -14.54 -0.65 3.18
N PHE A 224 -15.35 -1.53 2.64
CA PHE A 224 -16.19 -1.22 1.48
C PHE A 224 -17.48 -0.54 1.96
N ALA A 225 -17.81 0.63 1.40
CA ALA A 225 -19.08 1.27 1.70
C ALA A 225 -20.24 0.35 1.28
N ALA A 226 -21.19 0.13 2.20
CA ALA A 226 -22.39 -0.65 1.93
C ALA A 226 -23.18 0.04 0.80
N GLY A 227 -23.23 -0.61 -0.36
CA GLY A 227 -23.84 -0.03 -1.57
C GLY A 227 -22.85 0.39 -2.65
N SER A 228 -21.58 -0.02 -2.61
CA SER A 228 -20.74 0.08 -3.81
C SER A 228 -21.41 -0.75 -4.92
N PRO A 229 -21.88 -0.11 -6.01
CA PRO A 229 -22.67 -0.79 -7.02
C PRO A 229 -21.80 -1.87 -7.66
N ALA A 230 -22.32 -3.10 -7.68
CA ALA A 230 -21.80 -4.11 -8.59
C ALA A 230 -21.77 -3.48 -9.99
N ILE A 231 -20.59 -3.46 -10.62
CA ILE A 231 -20.49 -3.06 -12.01
C ILE A 231 -21.22 -4.16 -12.78
N PRO A 232 -22.32 -3.85 -13.51
CA PRO A 232 -23.05 -4.83 -14.29
C PRO A 232 -22.20 -5.42 -15.42
#